data_AF-A0A0F9TDL3-F1
#
_entry.id   AF-A0A0F9TDL3-F1
#
_cell.length_a   1.000
_cell.length_b   1.000
_cell.length_c   1.000
_cell.angle_alpha   90.00
_cell.angle_beta   90.00
_cell.angle_gamma   90.00
#
_symmetry.space_group_name_H-M   'P 1'
#
loop_
_entity.id
_entity.type
_entity.pdbx_description
1 polymer ?
#
loop_
_entity_poly.entity_id
_entity_poly.type
_entity_poly.pdbx_seq_one_letter_code
_entity_poly.pdbx_strand_id
1 'polypeptide(L)' 'MFFKFKSKKRKNTRIEDKQLREKIQQEFNEYLKRGELQEYLEKIKKDERKKKLWDSLSARKKIKLLRYVLEQKGGEHGGK' A
#
# COMPACT_ATOMS: atom_id res chain seq x y z
N MET A 1 40.60 -13.32 17.31
CA MET A 1 39.36 -13.17 18.10
C MET A 1 38.57 -11.96 17.56
N PHE A 2 37.68 -12.11 16.56
CA PHE A 2 36.91 -10.96 16.02
C PHE A 2 35.52 -11.38 15.52
N PHE A 3 34.52 -11.34 16.40
CA PHE A 3 33.10 -11.41 16.02
C PHE A 3 32.32 -10.36 16.82
N LYS A 4 32.16 -9.12 16.32
CA LYS A 4 31.22 -8.17 16.96
C LYS A 4 30.81 -6.94 16.14
N PHE A 5 30.47 -7.06 14.85
CA PHE A 5 29.95 -5.89 14.09
C PHE A 5 28.78 -6.17 13.13
N LYS A 6 27.94 -7.19 13.36
CA LYS A 6 26.73 -7.43 12.51
C LYS A 6 25.39 -7.02 13.11
N SER A 7 25.31 -6.54 14.36
CA SER A 7 24.01 -6.37 15.02
C SER A 7 23.40 -4.96 14.93
N LYS A 8 24.17 -3.92 14.57
CA LYS A 8 23.67 -2.54 14.58
C LYS A 8 22.81 -2.18 13.34
N LYS A 9 23.08 -2.79 12.17
CA LYS A 9 22.29 -2.54 10.94
C LYS A 9 20.85 -3.08 10.99
N ARG A 10 20.58 -4.17 11.72
CA ARG A 10 19.24 -4.79 11.74
C ARG A 10 18.16 -3.95 12.44
N LYS A 11 18.54 -3.07 13.38
CA LYS A 11 17.57 -2.23 14.10
C LYS A 11 17.04 -1.06 13.25
N ASN A 12 17.87 -0.47 12.38
CA ASN A 12 17.46 0.64 11.53
C ASN A 12 16.40 0.26 10.49
N THR A 13 16.56 -0.90 9.83
CA THR A 13 15.62 -1.37 8.80
C THR A 13 14.20 -1.57 9.36
N ARG A 14 14.08 -1.92 10.66
CA ARG A 14 12.79 -2.13 11.32
C ARG A 14 12.04 -0.83 11.62
N ILE A 15 12.77 0.28 11.79
CA ILE A 15 12.20 1.60 12.09
C ILE A 15 11.72 2.26 10.80
N GLU A 16 12.51 2.18 9.71
CA GLU A 16 12.09 2.63 8.38
C GLU A 16 10.82 1.93 7.90
N ASP A 17 10.70 0.60 8.13
CA ASP A 17 9.51 -0.15 7.72
C ASP A 17 8.24 0.32 8.46
N LYS A 18 8.38 0.77 9.71
CA LYS A 18 7.27 1.28 10.53
C LYS A 18 6.82 2.67 10.06
N GLN A 19 7.75 3.59 9.84
CA GLN A 19 7.43 4.93 9.30
C GLN A 19 6.84 4.84 7.89
N LEU A 20 7.37 3.94 7.06
CA LEU A 20 6.82 3.68 5.73
C LEU A 20 5.40 3.11 5.82
N ARG A 21 5.15 2.16 6.73
CA ARG A 21 3.79 1.65 7.00
C ARG A 21 2.83 2.76 7.44
N GLU A 22 3.25 3.63 8.35
CA GLU A 22 2.40 4.73 8.82
C GLU A 22 2.06 5.69 7.69
N LYS A 23 3.05 6.14 6.90
CA LYS A 23 2.80 6.97 5.70
C LYS A 23 1.84 6.31 4.72
N ILE A 24 2.09 5.03 4.42
CA ILE A 24 1.26 4.21 3.54
C ILE A 24 -0.19 4.12 4.06
N GLN A 25 -0.35 3.94 5.36
CA GLN A 25 -1.65 3.83 6.01
C GLN A 25 -2.37 5.19 6.06
N GLN A 26 -1.62 6.28 6.18
CA GLN A 26 -2.12 7.65 6.15
C GLN A 26 -2.60 8.04 4.74
N GLU A 27 -1.80 7.77 3.69
CA GLU A 27 -2.22 7.94 2.29
C GLU A 27 -3.45 7.08 1.99
N PHE A 28 -3.46 5.82 2.42
CA PHE A 28 -4.61 4.94 2.26
C PHE A 28 -5.88 5.51 2.90
N ASN A 29 -5.78 6.02 4.12
CA ASN A 29 -6.90 6.67 4.80
C ASN A 29 -7.35 7.96 4.11
N GLU A 30 -6.42 8.73 3.54
CA GLU A 30 -6.77 9.94 2.78
C GLU A 30 -7.57 9.57 1.51
N TYR A 31 -7.11 8.58 0.77
CA TYR A 31 -7.82 8.11 -0.42
C TYR A 31 -9.17 7.45 -0.11
N LEU A 32 -9.29 6.77 1.05
CA LEU A 32 -10.57 6.29 1.57
C LEU A 32 -11.51 7.46 1.89
N LYS A 33 -11.02 8.51 2.56
CA LYS A 33 -11.81 9.71 2.90
C LYS A 33 -12.30 10.47 1.66
N ARG A 34 -11.51 10.52 0.60
CA ARG A 34 -11.92 11.13 -0.69
C ARG A 34 -12.99 10.31 -1.42
N GLY A 35 -13.31 9.10 -0.98
CA GLY A 35 -14.28 8.22 -1.62
C GLY A 35 -13.83 7.64 -2.97
N GLU A 36 -12.67 8.06 -3.48
CA GLU A 36 -12.17 7.65 -4.81
C GLU A 36 -11.90 6.15 -4.92
N LEU A 37 -11.46 5.56 -3.80
CA LEU A 37 -11.21 4.12 -3.68
C LEU A 37 -12.45 3.33 -3.22
N GLN A 38 -13.51 4.00 -2.78
CA GLN A 38 -14.69 3.33 -2.23
C GLN A 38 -15.37 2.47 -3.28
N GLU A 39 -15.58 3.01 -4.49
CA GLU A 39 -16.16 2.26 -5.62
C GLU A 39 -15.28 1.06 -6.02
N TYR A 40 -13.96 1.21 -5.98
CA TYR A 40 -13.03 0.12 -6.30
C TYR A 40 -13.06 -0.98 -5.24
N LEU A 41 -13.09 -0.61 -3.96
CA LEU A 41 -13.24 -1.54 -2.86
C LEU A 41 -14.59 -2.25 -2.87
N GLU A 42 -15.67 -1.57 -3.28
CA GLU A 42 -16.97 -2.18 -3.50
C GLU A 42 -16.95 -3.18 -4.66
N LYS A 43 -16.30 -2.84 -5.78
CA LYS A 43 -16.08 -3.77 -6.91
C LYS A 43 -15.28 -5.00 -6.47
N ILE A 44 -14.30 -4.84 -5.59
CA ILE A 44 -13.57 -5.96 -4.98
C ILE A 44 -14.49 -6.78 -4.07
N LYS A 45 -15.31 -6.14 -3.24
CA LYS A 45 -16.22 -6.84 -2.30
C LYS A 45 -17.32 -7.62 -3.02
N LYS A 46 -17.83 -7.10 -4.14
CA LYS A 46 -18.88 -7.75 -4.96
C LYS A 46 -18.36 -9.00 -5.69
N ASP A 47 -17.07 -9.08 -5.96
CA ASP A 47 -16.46 -10.19 -6.70
C ASP A 47 -15.65 -11.09 -5.76
N GLU A 48 -16.12 -12.33 -5.54
CA GLU A 48 -15.51 -13.23 -4.57
C GLU A 48 -14.04 -13.58 -4.92
N ARG A 49 -13.70 -13.65 -6.21
CA ARG A 49 -12.32 -13.92 -6.66
C ARG A 49 -11.43 -12.71 -6.37
N LYS A 50 -11.87 -11.50 -6.69
CA LYS A 50 -11.13 -10.27 -6.37
C LYS A 50 -11.01 -10.05 -4.88
N LYS A 51 -12.04 -10.39 -4.10
CA LYS A 51 -12.01 -10.35 -2.64
C LYS A 51 -10.95 -11.29 -2.07
N LYS A 52 -10.89 -12.55 -2.52
CA LYS A 52 -9.86 -13.52 -2.07
C LYS A 52 -8.44 -13.07 -2.44
N LEU A 53 -8.27 -12.54 -3.66
CA LEU A 53 -7.00 -11.96 -4.11
C LEU A 53 -6.62 -10.76 -3.24
N TRP A 54 -7.56 -9.83 -3.03
CA TRP A 54 -7.36 -8.67 -2.18
C TRP A 54 -6.97 -9.08 -0.75
N ASP A 55 -7.67 -10.03 -0.14
CA ASP A 55 -7.35 -10.50 1.20
C ASP A 55 -5.95 -11.12 1.27
N SER A 56 -5.56 -11.85 0.23
CA SER A 56 -4.22 -12.45 0.09
C SER A 56 -3.08 -11.44 -0.14
N LEU A 57 -3.38 -10.18 -0.50
CA LEU A 57 -2.36 -9.16 -0.70
C LEU A 57 -1.85 -8.59 0.62
N SER A 58 -0.53 -8.44 0.71
CA SER A 58 0.09 -7.70 1.81
C SER A 58 -0.26 -6.21 1.74
N ALA A 59 -0.25 -5.52 2.89
CA ALA A 59 -0.59 -4.10 2.98
C ALA A 59 0.16 -3.25 1.94
N ARG A 60 1.46 -3.50 1.74
CA ARG A 60 2.27 -2.79 0.73
C ARG A 60 1.76 -3.01 -0.69
N LYS A 61 1.34 -4.22 -1.05
CA LYS A 61 0.76 -4.52 -2.36
C LYS A 61 -0.62 -3.90 -2.52
N LYS A 62 -1.46 -3.93 -1.46
CA LYS A 62 -2.76 -3.24 -1.43
C LYS A 62 -2.61 -1.76 -1.75
N ILE A 63 -1.73 -1.04 -1.04
CA ILE A 63 -1.49 0.37 -1.32
C ILE A 63 -0.91 0.61 -2.72
N LYS A 64 0.06 -0.21 -3.18
CA LYS A 64 0.57 -0.07 -4.55
C LYS A 64 -0.53 -0.24 -5.60
N LEU A 65 -1.44 -1.19 -5.39
CA LEU A 65 -2.58 -1.43 -6.28
C LEU A 65 -3.54 -0.25 -6.28
N LEU A 66 -3.84 0.31 -5.10
CA LEU A 66 -4.73 1.47 -4.98
C LEU A 66 -4.12 2.73 -5.57
N ARG A 67 -2.82 2.95 -5.36
CA ARG A 67 -2.08 4.04 -6.01
C ARG A 67 -2.14 3.90 -7.52
N TYR A 68 -1.93 2.69 -8.04
CA TYR A 68 -2.05 2.42 -9.47
C TYR A 68 -3.46 2.68 -10.00
N VAL A 69 -4.50 2.29 -9.26
CA VAL A 69 -5.90 2.56 -9.64
C VAL A 69 -6.20 4.06 -9.64
N LEU A 70 -5.66 4.81 -8.69
CA LEU A 70 -5.79 6.27 -8.63
C LEU A 70 -5.00 6.97 -9.74
N GLU A 71 -3.78 6.51 -10.03
CA GLU A 71 -2.99 6.99 -11.16
C GLU A 71 -3.68 6.71 -12.49
N GLN A 72 -4.35 5.57 -12.63
CA GLN A 72 -5.17 5.27 -13.82
C GLN A 72 -6.43 6.14 -13.88
N LYS A 73 -7.11 6.35 -12.74
CA LYS A 73 -8.35 7.15 -12.68
C LYS A 73 -8.08 8.65 -12.85
N GLY A 74 -6.93 9.15 -12.39
CA GLY A 74 -6.45 10.51 -12.65
C GLY A 74 -5.65 10.65 -13.95
N GLY A 75 -5.28 9.53 -14.58
CA GLY A 75 -4.43 9.45 -15.77
C GLY A 75 -5.16 9.71 -17.09
N GLU A 76 -6.50 9.68 -17.12
CA GLU A 76 -7.27 10.16 -18.28
C GLU A 76 -7.15 11.68 -18.52
N HIS A 77 -6.36 12.41 -17.71
CA HIS A 77 -6.05 13.83 -17.90
C HIS A 77 -4.55 14.18 -17.84
N GLY A 78 -3.67 13.23 -18.16
CA GLY A 78 -2.21 13.43 -18.03
C GLY A 78 -1.34 12.89 -19.17
N GLY A 79 -1.91 12.57 -20.34
CA GLY A 79 -1.13 12.24 -21.53
C GLY A 79 -0.67 13.51 -22.24
N LYS A 80 0.58 13.92 -21.99
CA LYS A 80 1.32 14.88 -22.81
C LYS A 80 2.58 14.22 -23.34
#